data_AF-A0A650CII6-F1
#
_entry.id   AF-A0A650CII6-F1
#
_cell.length_a   1.000
_cell.length_b   1.000
_cell.length_c   1.000
_cell.angle_alpha   90.00
_cell.angle_beta   90.00
_cell.angle_gamma   90.00
#
_symmetry.space_group_name_H-M   'P 1'
#
loop_
_entity.id
_entity.type
_entity.pdbx_description
1 polymer ?
#
loop_
_entity_poly.entity_id
_entity_poly.type
_entity_poly.pdbx_seq_one_letter_code
_entity_poly.pdbx_strand_id
1 'polypeptide(L)'
;MLAYVFWHQKAKDYSEDEYVNSLVDFHKYFNENVKIDGYIGSIVIKVNFVPWTEEVVYEDWYLLENSRTLDLINDIVEKDKKVREIHDKVARMARNGKGGLYKLINGSLDSPSYPYAYWISKPLGMSYDDFYKEIAFQNLWRKQLAFGPFTEFCVFTKESINISSKFSPIFQRRYKLYSYK
;
A
#
# COMPACT_ATOMS: atom_id res chain seq x y z
N MET A 1 -5.89 -2.93 13.16
CA MET A 1 -5.02 -3.19 12.00
C MET A 1 -4.98 -2.00 11.08
N LEU A 2 -3.77 -1.55 10.78
CA LEU A 2 -3.43 -0.48 9.87
C LEU A 2 -2.55 -1.01 8.73
N ALA A 3 -2.41 -0.21 7.69
CA ALA A 3 -1.38 -0.38 6.69
C ALA A 3 -0.73 0.96 6.40
N TYR A 4 0.60 1.01 6.49
CA TYR A 4 1.35 2.08 5.84
C TYR A 4 1.57 1.71 4.39
N VAL A 5 1.22 2.63 3.50
CA VAL A 5 1.33 2.46 2.06
C VAL A 5 2.38 3.42 1.56
N PHE A 6 3.41 2.88 0.92
CA PHE A 6 4.45 3.67 0.29
C PHE A 6 4.35 3.54 -1.22
N TRP A 7 4.01 4.62 -1.90
CA TRP A 7 4.05 4.72 -3.36
C TRP A 7 5.40 5.21 -3.80
N HIS A 8 6.00 4.55 -4.78
CA HIS A 8 7.29 4.95 -5.33
C HIS A 8 7.43 4.58 -6.80
N GLN A 9 8.44 5.17 -7.43
CA GLN A 9 8.78 4.96 -8.83
C GLN A 9 10.22 4.50 -8.92
N LYS A 10 10.52 3.67 -9.91
CA LYS A 10 11.91 3.35 -10.28
C LYS A 10 12.60 4.59 -10.88
N ALA A 11 13.86 4.78 -10.57
CA ALA A 11 14.73 5.73 -11.26
C ALA A 11 14.94 5.30 -12.73
N LYS A 12 15.27 6.26 -13.60
CA LYS A 12 15.35 6.00 -15.05
C LYS A 12 16.56 5.14 -15.44
N ASP A 13 17.63 5.22 -14.67
CA ASP A 13 18.93 4.62 -14.98
C ASP A 13 19.02 3.11 -14.69
N TYR A 14 17.99 2.55 -14.04
CA TYR A 14 17.95 1.13 -13.67
C TYR A 14 16.95 0.35 -14.52
N SER A 15 17.16 -0.95 -14.71
CA SER A 15 16.17 -1.81 -15.38
C SER A 15 14.98 -2.12 -14.47
N GLU A 16 13.82 -2.46 -15.05
CA GLU A 16 12.66 -2.89 -14.24
C GLU A 16 12.97 -4.15 -13.43
N ASP A 17 13.63 -5.13 -14.03
CA ASP A 17 13.95 -6.40 -13.37
C ASP A 17 14.91 -6.21 -12.18
N GLU A 18 15.97 -5.42 -12.34
CA GLU A 18 16.92 -5.12 -11.24
C GLU A 18 16.20 -4.47 -10.05
N TYR A 19 15.28 -3.54 -10.36
CA TYR A 19 14.50 -2.85 -9.34
C TYR A 19 13.54 -3.78 -8.62
N VAL A 20 12.72 -4.51 -9.38
CA VAL A 20 11.71 -5.42 -8.83
C VAL A 20 12.35 -6.53 -8.01
N ASN A 21 13.46 -7.10 -8.48
CA ASN A 21 14.18 -8.13 -7.74
C ASN A 21 14.71 -7.57 -6.41
N SER A 22 15.35 -6.41 -6.41
CA SER A 22 15.85 -5.79 -5.17
C SER A 22 14.73 -5.39 -4.20
N LEU A 23 13.60 -4.93 -4.72
CA LEU A 23 12.41 -4.61 -3.92
C LEU A 23 11.83 -5.86 -3.26
N VAL A 24 11.64 -6.94 -4.03
CA VAL A 24 11.15 -8.22 -3.51
C VAL A 24 12.14 -8.82 -2.51
N ASP A 25 13.45 -8.76 -2.77
CA ASP A 25 14.49 -9.25 -1.86
C ASP A 25 14.45 -8.51 -0.52
N PHE A 26 14.26 -7.19 -0.52
CA PHE A 26 14.08 -6.42 0.71
C PHE A 26 12.87 -6.91 1.50
N HIS A 27 11.69 -6.96 0.87
CA HIS A 27 10.46 -7.34 1.56
C HIS A 27 10.47 -8.79 2.05
N LYS A 28 11.04 -9.71 1.25
CA LYS A 28 11.24 -11.09 1.64
C LYS A 28 12.15 -11.19 2.86
N TYR A 29 13.32 -10.57 2.80
CA TYR A 29 14.27 -10.56 3.91
C TYR A 29 13.64 -9.98 5.18
N PHE A 30 12.96 -8.83 5.05
CA PHE A 30 12.32 -8.15 6.18
C PHE A 30 11.27 -9.03 6.85
N ASN A 31 10.38 -9.66 6.09
CA ASN A 31 9.34 -10.54 6.64
C ASN A 31 9.89 -11.81 7.32
N GLU A 32 10.92 -12.41 6.72
CA GLU A 32 11.49 -13.66 7.23
C GLU A 32 12.35 -13.41 8.49
N ASN A 33 13.15 -12.34 8.48
CA ASN A 33 14.26 -12.18 9.43
C ASN A 33 14.04 -11.08 10.47
N VAL A 34 13.22 -10.06 10.20
CA VAL A 34 13.00 -8.96 11.14
C VAL A 34 11.82 -9.28 12.05
N LYS A 35 12.00 -9.06 13.36
CA LYS A 35 10.95 -9.22 14.37
C LYS A 35 10.72 -7.89 15.07
N ILE A 36 9.61 -7.25 14.73
CA ILE A 36 9.16 -5.98 15.32
C ILE A 36 7.77 -6.17 15.90
N ASP A 37 7.56 -5.62 17.10
CA ASP A 37 6.25 -5.64 17.75
C ASP A 37 5.17 -4.91 16.91
N GLY A 38 4.07 -5.61 16.67
CA GLY A 38 2.96 -5.13 15.84
C GLY A 38 3.21 -5.12 14.33
N TYR A 39 4.36 -5.60 13.83
CA TYR A 39 4.58 -5.81 12.40
C TYR A 39 4.01 -7.15 11.96
N ILE A 40 3.08 -7.15 11.00
CA ILE A 40 2.39 -8.36 10.54
C ILE A 40 3.04 -8.93 9.28
N GLY A 41 3.48 -8.06 8.38
CA GLY A 41 4.07 -8.43 7.10
C GLY A 41 3.93 -7.33 6.06
N SER A 42 4.41 -7.60 4.84
CA SER A 42 4.31 -6.66 3.73
C SER A 42 3.84 -7.29 2.43
N ILE A 43 3.24 -6.46 1.57
CA ILE A 43 2.79 -6.82 0.22
C ILE A 43 3.35 -5.79 -0.75
N VAL A 44 3.85 -6.26 -1.90
CA VAL A 44 4.42 -5.41 -2.96
C VAL A 44 3.58 -5.54 -4.22
N ILE A 45 3.11 -4.41 -4.73
CA ILE A 45 2.20 -4.35 -5.88
C ILE A 45 2.76 -3.39 -6.93
N LYS A 46 2.74 -3.79 -8.20
CA LYS A 46 2.85 -2.87 -9.34
C LYS A 46 1.46 -2.42 -9.74
N VAL A 47 1.24 -1.11 -9.90
CA VAL A 47 -0.04 -0.54 -10.31
C VAL A 47 0.05 0.09 -11.69
N ASN A 48 -1.04 0.03 -12.44
CA ASN A 48 -1.11 0.62 -13.77
C ASN A 48 -1.37 2.13 -13.78
N PHE A 49 -1.85 2.71 -12.68
CA PHE A 49 -2.27 4.10 -12.63
C PHE A 49 -2.24 4.70 -11.23
N VAL A 50 -1.81 5.95 -11.12
CA VAL A 50 -2.06 6.86 -9.99
C VAL A 50 -2.33 8.27 -10.54
N PRO A 51 -3.08 9.15 -9.84
CA PRO A 51 -3.52 10.41 -10.42
C PRO A 51 -2.44 11.49 -10.55
N TRP A 52 -1.25 11.29 -9.96
CA TRP A 52 -0.18 12.29 -9.94
C TRP A 52 1.00 11.97 -10.86
N THR A 53 0.97 10.85 -11.59
CA THR A 53 2.02 10.51 -12.58
C THR A 53 1.50 9.50 -13.59
N GLU A 54 2.01 9.59 -14.81
CA GLU A 54 1.73 8.63 -15.90
C GLU A 54 2.75 7.48 -15.95
N GLU A 55 3.80 7.54 -15.13
CA GLU A 55 4.81 6.48 -15.10
C GLU A 55 4.35 5.30 -14.22
N VAL A 56 5.06 4.18 -14.34
CA VAL A 56 4.87 2.99 -13.51
C VAL A 56 5.11 3.33 -12.04
N VAL A 57 4.16 2.92 -11.19
CA VAL A 57 4.23 3.08 -9.73
C VAL A 57 4.14 1.71 -9.06
N TYR A 58 4.85 1.60 -7.95
CA TYR A 58 4.81 0.46 -7.04
C TYR A 58 4.24 0.90 -5.71
N GLU A 59 3.59 -0.03 -5.03
CA GLU A 59 3.02 0.15 -3.71
C GLU A 59 3.56 -0.91 -2.75
N ASP A 60 4.16 -0.45 -1.66
CA ASP A 60 4.56 -1.29 -0.55
C ASP A 60 3.54 -1.11 0.58
N TRP A 61 2.79 -2.17 0.88
CA TRP A 61 1.81 -2.20 1.95
C TRP A 61 2.42 -2.89 3.16
N TYR A 62 2.79 -2.13 4.19
CA TYR A 62 3.27 -2.64 5.47
C TYR A 62 2.08 -2.79 6.41
N LEU A 63 1.72 -4.02 6.76
CA LEU A 63 0.57 -4.34 7.61
C LEU A 63 0.99 -4.28 9.08
N LEU A 64 0.24 -3.51 9.86
CA LEU A 64 0.59 -3.14 11.23
C LEU A 64 -0.60 -3.36 12.17
N GLU A 65 -0.33 -3.69 13.42
CA GLU A 65 -1.37 -3.71 14.45
C GLU A 65 -1.87 -2.30 14.76
N ASN A 66 -0.93 -1.36 14.91
CA ASN A 66 -1.17 0.04 15.25
C ASN A 66 -0.03 0.94 14.75
N SER A 67 -0.16 2.26 14.91
CA SER A 67 0.77 3.23 14.31
C SER A 67 2.13 3.31 15.00
N ARG A 68 2.27 2.86 16.27
CA ARG A 68 3.55 2.89 17.00
C ARG A 68 4.63 2.03 16.34
N THR A 69 4.20 1.00 15.60
CA THR A 69 5.10 0.10 14.88
C THR A 69 5.91 0.83 13.80
N LEU A 70 5.43 1.98 13.30
CA LEU A 70 6.19 2.77 12.32
C LEU A 70 7.51 3.29 12.89
N ASP A 71 7.52 3.74 14.14
CA ASP A 71 8.73 4.23 14.79
C ASP A 71 9.75 3.09 14.93
N LEU A 72 9.28 1.87 15.24
CA LEU A 72 10.12 0.68 15.34
C LEU A 72 10.68 0.22 13.98
N ILE A 73 9.89 0.35 12.90
CA ILE A 73 10.35 0.07 11.54
C ILE A 73 11.44 1.07 11.14
N ASN A 74 11.25 2.37 11.39
CA ASN A 74 12.28 3.37 11.12
C ASN A 74 13.57 3.04 11.87
N ASP A 75 13.45 2.75 13.16
CA ASP A 75 14.58 2.40 14.01
C ASP A 75 15.37 1.19 13.50
N ILE A 76 14.70 0.10 13.10
CA ILE A 76 15.41 -1.10 12.62
C ILE A 76 16.09 -0.84 11.28
N VAL A 77 15.45 -0.10 10.38
CA VAL A 77 15.99 0.21 9.05
C VAL A 77 17.26 1.06 9.16
N GLU A 78 17.34 1.93 10.17
CA GLU A 78 18.52 2.76 10.42
C GLU A 78 19.62 2.05 11.20
N LYS A 79 19.26 1.28 12.24
CA LYS A 79 20.19 0.75 13.24
C LYS A 79 20.71 -0.65 12.91
N ASP A 80 19.90 -1.51 12.29
CA ASP A 80 20.35 -2.85 11.90
C ASP A 80 21.15 -2.79 10.60
N LYS A 81 22.43 -3.13 10.68
CA LYS A 81 23.36 -3.04 9.55
C LYS A 81 22.89 -3.87 8.34
N LYS A 82 22.32 -5.06 8.56
CA LYS A 82 21.95 -5.95 7.46
C LYS A 82 20.65 -5.51 6.80
N VAL A 83 19.66 -5.12 7.60
CA VAL A 83 18.42 -4.51 7.09
C VAL A 83 18.75 -3.27 6.28
N ARG A 84 19.60 -2.39 6.82
CA ARG A 84 20.04 -1.17 6.14
C ARG A 84 20.74 -1.43 4.82
N GLU A 85 21.68 -2.38 4.77
CA GLU A 85 22.39 -2.73 3.53
C GLU A 85 21.42 -3.14 2.41
N ILE A 86 20.37 -3.90 2.74
CA ILE A 86 19.38 -4.38 1.77
C ILE A 86 18.39 -3.25 1.41
N HIS A 87 17.95 -2.47 2.40
CA HIS A 87 17.14 -1.27 2.17
C HIS A 87 17.84 -0.27 1.23
N ASP A 88 19.11 0.03 1.48
CA ASP A 88 19.86 1.03 0.73
C ASP A 88 20.05 0.62 -0.75
N LYS A 89 20.06 -0.70 -1.05
CA LYS A 89 20.09 -1.22 -2.43
C LYS A 89 18.84 -0.85 -3.23
N VAL A 90 17.65 -0.97 -2.64
CA VAL A 90 16.41 -0.56 -3.34
C VAL A 90 16.21 0.96 -3.28
N ALA A 91 16.56 1.59 -2.16
CA ALA A 91 16.38 3.04 -1.97
C ALA A 91 17.15 3.88 -3.00
N ARG A 92 18.37 3.49 -3.37
CA ARG A 92 19.16 4.17 -4.43
C ARG A 92 18.54 4.08 -5.82
N MET A 93 17.61 3.16 -6.04
CA MET A 93 16.91 2.96 -7.31
C MET A 93 15.48 3.50 -7.28
N ALA A 94 14.98 3.92 -6.11
CA ALA A 94 13.64 4.45 -5.92
C ALA A 94 13.64 5.99 -5.97
N ARG A 95 12.52 6.57 -6.39
CA ARG A 95 12.29 8.02 -6.38
C ARG A 95 10.82 8.35 -6.15
N ASN A 96 10.56 9.64 -5.91
CA ASN A 96 9.22 10.22 -5.84
C ASN A 96 8.29 9.60 -4.77
N GLY A 97 8.88 9.11 -3.68
CA GLY A 97 8.17 8.45 -2.58
C GLY A 97 7.01 9.27 -2.01
N LYS A 98 5.88 8.61 -1.73
CA LYS A 98 4.73 9.18 -1.02
C LYS A 98 4.21 8.15 -0.01
N GLY A 99 3.96 8.59 1.22
CA GLY A 99 3.41 7.74 2.28
C GLY A 99 1.94 8.02 2.54
N GLY A 100 1.21 7.01 2.99
CA GLY A 100 -0.16 7.14 3.51
C GLY A 100 -0.46 6.08 4.56
N LEU A 101 -1.45 6.33 5.40
CA LEU A 101 -1.85 5.42 6.47
C LEU A 101 -3.33 5.06 6.34
N TYR A 102 -3.63 3.77 6.29
CA TYR A 102 -4.99 3.27 6.09
C TYR A 102 -5.36 2.28 7.18
N LYS A 103 -6.64 2.23 7.57
CA LYS A 103 -7.21 1.27 8.51
C LYS A 103 -8.14 0.33 7.77
N LEU A 104 -8.01 -0.96 8.05
CA LEU A 104 -8.98 -1.96 7.61
C LEU A 104 -10.30 -1.73 8.37
N ILE A 105 -11.38 -1.46 7.63
CA ILE A 105 -12.73 -1.29 8.19
C ILE A 105 -13.43 -2.65 8.25
N ASN A 106 -13.31 -3.46 7.20
CA ASN A 106 -13.86 -4.82 7.12
C ASN A 106 -13.08 -5.67 6.11
N GLY A 107 -13.27 -6.99 6.12
CA GLY A 107 -12.65 -7.92 5.17
C GLY A 107 -11.27 -8.41 5.59
N SER A 108 -10.41 -8.70 4.61
CA SER A 108 -9.11 -9.35 4.83
C SER A 108 -7.94 -8.37 4.82
N LEU A 109 -6.95 -8.62 5.69
CA LEU A 109 -5.65 -7.94 5.67
C LEU A 109 -4.87 -8.18 4.39
N ASP A 110 -5.09 -9.32 3.73
CA ASP A 110 -4.40 -9.68 2.49
C ASP A 110 -5.02 -9.02 1.26
N SER A 111 -6.15 -8.33 1.42
CA SER A 111 -6.90 -7.75 0.32
C SER A 111 -6.11 -6.76 -0.57
N PRO A 112 -5.09 -6.01 -0.09
CA PRO A 112 -4.23 -5.22 -0.98
C PRO A 112 -3.51 -6.05 -2.07
N SER A 113 -3.43 -7.37 -1.90
CA SER A 113 -2.89 -8.33 -2.87
C SER A 113 -3.84 -8.67 -4.01
N TYR A 114 -5.07 -8.17 -4.00
CA TYR A 114 -6.08 -8.49 -5.02
C TYR A 114 -5.83 -7.67 -6.30
N PRO A 115 -6.22 -8.21 -7.48
CA PRO A 115 -5.86 -7.63 -8.79
C PRO A 115 -6.59 -6.32 -9.14
N TYR A 116 -7.65 -5.97 -8.41
CA TYR A 116 -8.43 -4.77 -8.64
C TYR A 116 -8.53 -3.93 -7.37
N ALA A 117 -8.29 -2.62 -7.51
CA ALA A 117 -8.63 -1.63 -6.49
C ALA A 117 -9.48 -0.52 -7.06
N TYR A 118 -10.35 -0.01 -6.19
CA TYR A 118 -11.15 1.16 -6.44
C TYR A 118 -10.96 2.13 -5.30
N TRP A 119 -10.31 3.23 -5.61
CA TRP A 119 -10.10 4.31 -4.68
C TRP A 119 -11.26 5.28 -4.79
N ILE A 120 -11.98 5.48 -3.69
CA ILE A 120 -13.24 6.21 -3.69
C ILE A 120 -13.24 7.30 -2.62
N SER A 121 -14.13 8.26 -2.79
CA SER A 121 -14.39 9.32 -1.83
C SER A 121 -15.84 9.28 -1.37
N LYS A 122 -16.07 9.60 -0.10
CA LYS A 122 -17.43 9.84 0.38
C LYS A 122 -17.96 11.14 -0.26
N PRO A 123 -19.18 11.15 -0.81
CA PRO A 123 -19.79 12.37 -1.36
C PRO A 123 -19.84 13.50 -0.31
N LEU A 124 -19.75 14.74 -0.79
CA LEU A 124 -19.94 15.91 0.06
C LEU A 124 -21.33 15.90 0.69
N GLY A 125 -21.42 16.25 1.97
CA GLY A 125 -22.67 16.26 2.74
C GLY A 125 -23.19 14.88 3.19
N MET A 126 -22.64 13.77 2.68
CA MET A 126 -23.04 12.42 3.12
C MET A 126 -22.43 12.09 4.49
N SER A 127 -23.22 11.49 5.38
CA SER A 127 -22.73 10.97 6.67
C SER A 127 -21.88 9.71 6.47
N TYR A 128 -21.02 9.37 7.43
CA TYR A 128 -20.30 8.09 7.37
C TYR A 128 -21.22 6.89 7.47
N ASP A 129 -22.28 6.97 8.28
CA ASP A 129 -23.22 5.87 8.48
C ASP A 129 -23.97 5.54 7.18
N ASP A 130 -24.42 6.56 6.45
CA ASP A 130 -25.08 6.38 5.16
C ASP A 130 -24.10 5.85 4.12
N PHE A 131 -22.87 6.37 4.11
CA PHE A 131 -21.80 5.87 3.24
C PHE A 131 -21.53 4.37 3.47
N TYR A 132 -21.41 3.93 4.73
CA TYR A 132 -21.12 2.54 5.04
C TYR A 132 -22.29 1.60 4.72
N LYS A 133 -23.53 2.04 4.96
CA LYS A 133 -24.73 1.29 4.55
C LYS A 133 -24.79 1.08 3.05
N GLU A 134 -24.41 2.10 2.30
CA GLU A 134 -24.51 2.05 0.85
C GLU A 134 -23.35 1.30 0.19
N ILE A 135 -22.11 1.56 0.61
CA ILE A 135 -20.96 0.96 -0.05
C ILE A 135 -20.92 -0.55 0.15
N ALA A 136 -21.31 -1.02 1.35
CA ALA A 136 -21.47 -2.43 1.76
C ALA A 136 -20.43 -3.44 1.22
N PHE A 137 -19.25 -2.98 0.78
CA PHE A 137 -18.21 -3.81 0.21
C PHE A 137 -17.34 -4.42 1.31
N GLN A 138 -16.88 -5.65 1.05
CA GLN A 138 -15.81 -6.27 1.80
C GLN A 138 -14.46 -5.66 1.39
N ASN A 139 -13.45 -5.80 2.26
CA ASN A 139 -12.08 -5.33 2.01
C ASN A 139 -11.98 -3.81 1.86
N LEU A 140 -12.76 -3.09 2.66
CA LEU A 140 -12.75 -1.64 2.70
C LEU A 140 -11.65 -1.14 3.62
N TRP A 141 -10.80 -0.28 3.08
CA TRP A 141 -9.77 0.45 3.81
C TRP A 141 -10.11 1.93 3.83
N ARG A 142 -9.81 2.61 4.94
CA ARG A 142 -10.03 4.05 5.11
C ARG A 142 -8.74 4.74 5.51
N LYS A 143 -8.42 5.83 4.83
CA LYS A 143 -7.33 6.73 5.18
C LYS A 143 -7.48 7.24 6.61
N GLN A 144 -6.39 7.21 7.37
CA GLN A 144 -6.34 7.78 8.70
C GLN A 144 -5.94 9.25 8.60
N LEU A 145 -6.77 10.13 9.14
CA LEU A 145 -6.61 11.58 8.99
C LEU A 145 -6.49 11.96 7.50
N ALA A 146 -5.77 13.05 7.20
CA ALA A 146 -5.41 13.43 5.83
C ALA A 146 -4.08 12.80 5.36
N PHE A 147 -3.61 11.72 5.99
CA PHE A 147 -2.31 11.13 5.70
C PHE A 147 -2.32 10.29 4.41
N GLY A 148 -1.93 10.93 3.32
CA GLY A 148 -1.57 10.28 2.06
C GLY A 148 -2.24 10.90 0.84
N PRO A 149 -1.65 10.68 -0.35
CA PRO A 149 -2.00 11.40 -1.57
C PRO A 149 -3.27 10.90 -2.28
N PHE A 150 -3.76 9.69 -1.96
CA PHE A 150 -4.92 9.09 -2.66
C PHE A 150 -6.27 9.55 -2.09
N THR A 151 -7.39 8.92 -2.47
CA THR A 151 -8.71 9.24 -1.93
C THR A 151 -8.91 8.68 -0.51
N GLU A 152 -10.06 8.99 0.09
CA GLU A 152 -10.37 8.63 1.47
C GLU A 152 -10.48 7.13 1.71
N PHE A 153 -10.95 6.36 0.73
CA PHE A 153 -11.18 4.92 0.87
C PHE A 153 -10.58 4.14 -0.29
N CYS A 154 -10.28 2.87 -0.04
CA CYS A 154 -9.92 1.90 -1.07
C CYS A 154 -10.70 0.59 -0.85
N VAL A 155 -11.22 0.03 -1.94
CA VAL A 155 -11.90 -1.27 -1.97
C VAL A 155 -11.09 -2.20 -2.85
N PHE A 156 -10.77 -3.40 -2.35
CA PHE A 156 -10.04 -4.41 -3.10
C PHE A 156 -10.92 -5.61 -3.46
N THR A 157 -10.88 -6.03 -4.72
CA THR A 157 -11.72 -7.12 -5.23
C THR A 157 -10.95 -8.10 -6.09
N LYS A 158 -11.37 -9.37 -6.08
CA LYS A 158 -10.80 -10.42 -6.94
C LYS A 158 -11.26 -10.33 -8.38
N GLU A 159 -12.44 -9.75 -8.59
CA GLU A 159 -13.08 -9.56 -9.89
C GLU A 159 -13.36 -8.09 -10.12
N SER A 160 -13.47 -7.69 -11.39
CA SER A 160 -13.87 -6.33 -11.74
C SER A 160 -15.33 -6.10 -11.34
N ILE A 161 -15.61 -4.97 -10.70
CA ILE A 161 -16.95 -4.56 -10.28
C ILE A 161 -17.25 -3.15 -10.78
N ASN A 162 -18.53 -2.79 -10.82
CA ASN A 162 -18.94 -1.43 -11.07
C ASN A 162 -19.10 -0.69 -9.73
N ILE A 163 -18.42 0.44 -9.57
CA ILE A 163 -18.67 1.36 -8.47
C ILE A 163 -19.37 2.59 -9.03
N SER A 164 -20.46 3.00 -8.36
CA SER A 164 -21.21 4.19 -8.73
C SER A 164 -20.30 5.42 -8.85
N SER A 165 -20.47 6.18 -9.93
CA SER A 165 -19.68 7.38 -10.24
C SER A 165 -19.78 8.47 -9.16
N LYS A 166 -20.84 8.44 -8.35
CA LYS A 166 -21.02 9.38 -7.24
C LYS A 166 -19.92 9.28 -6.17
N PHE A 167 -19.23 8.15 -6.09
CA PHE A 167 -18.09 7.95 -5.20
C PHE A 167 -16.76 8.38 -5.82
N SER A 168 -16.79 8.98 -7.02
CA SER A 168 -15.62 9.40 -7.79
C SER A 168 -14.53 8.33 -7.88
N PRO A 169 -14.87 7.11 -8.34
CA PRO A 169 -13.95 5.98 -8.29
C PRO A 169 -12.75 6.18 -9.21
N ILE A 170 -11.56 5.99 -8.65
CA ILE A 170 -10.31 5.83 -9.40
C ILE A 170 -9.99 4.34 -9.43
N PHE A 171 -10.08 3.76 -10.61
CA PHE A 171 -9.81 2.34 -10.85
C PHE A 171 -8.31 2.07 -10.99
N GLN A 172 -7.86 0.96 -10.43
CA GLN A 172 -6.52 0.42 -10.65
C GLN A 172 -6.57 -1.08 -10.95
N ARG A 173 -5.81 -1.48 -11.98
CA ARG A 173 -5.36 -2.85 -12.18
C ARG A 173 -4.00 -3.04 -11.52
N ARG A 174 -3.88 -4.14 -10.79
CA ARG A 174 -2.79 -4.38 -9.84
C ARG A 174 -2.13 -5.71 -10.12
N TYR A 175 -0.80 -5.74 -10.01
CA TYR A 175 0.01 -6.91 -10.25
C TYR A 175 0.82 -7.19 -8.98
N LYS A 176 0.50 -8.30 -8.32
CA LYS A 176 1.19 -8.72 -7.11
C LYS A 176 2.60 -9.18 -7.47
N LEU A 177 3.61 -8.51 -6.91
CA LEU A 177 5.02 -8.89 -7.05
C LEU A 177 5.45 -9.78 -5.89
N TYR A 178 4.96 -9.49 -4.68
CA TYR A 178 5.28 -10.25 -3.48
C TYR A 178 4.18 -10.13 -2.40
N SER A 179 4.06 -11.16 -1.56
CA SER A 179 3.17 -11.21 -0.40
C SER A 179 3.85 -12.03 0.70
N TYR A 180 3.72 -11.56 1.94
CA TYR A 180 4.21 -12.25 3.14
C TYR A 180 3.52 -13.61 3.43
N LYS A 181 2.38 -13.87 2.77
CA LYS A 181 1.73 -15.19 2.69
C LYS A 181 1.89 -15.80 1.31
#